data_AF-X1BNR5-F1
#
_entry.id   AF-X1BNR5-F1
#
_cell.length_a   1.000
_cell.length_b   1.000
_cell.length_c   1.000
_cell.angle_alpha   90.00
_cell.angle_beta   90.00
_cell.angle_gamma   90.00
#
_symmetry.space_group_name_H-M   'P 1'
#
loop_
_entity.id
_entity.type
_entity.pdbx_description
1 polymer ?
#
loop_
_entity_poly.entity_id
_entity_poly.type
_entity_poly.pdbx_seq_one_letter_code
_entity_poly.pdbx_strand_id
1 'polypeptide(L)'
;MTQKSVRVLKVILFLLCLVPLGKLTLEVFGLAGMSLGANPIEELIHRFGNWGLNFLLITLAVTPVRRLTGQAWLMRFRRMLGLFAFFYLLMHFLTYAGLDQRFEIGVIVEDVI
;
A
#
# COMPACT_ATOMS: atom_id res chain seq x y z
N MET A 1 -21.70 -15.74 7.31
CA MET A 1 -20.54 -15.46 8.19
C MET A 1 -21.00 -14.75 9.45
N THR A 2 -20.61 -15.24 10.62
CA THR A 2 -20.91 -14.61 11.91
C THR A 2 -20.11 -13.31 12.08
N GLN A 3 -20.64 -12.36 12.86
CA GLN A 3 -20.00 -11.05 13.06
C GLN A 3 -18.59 -11.14 13.68
N LYS A 4 -18.34 -12.17 14.48
CA LYS A 4 -17.01 -12.45 15.05
C LYS A 4 -15.98 -12.76 13.95
N SER A 5 -16.30 -13.64 12.99
CA SER A 5 -15.39 -14.00 11.89
C SER A 5 -15.01 -12.81 11.00
N VAL A 6 -15.95 -11.88 10.77
CA VAL A 6 -15.68 -10.67 9.98
C VAL A 6 -14.69 -9.74 10.71
N ARG A 7 -14.76 -9.63 12.04
CA ARG A 7 -13.79 -8.84 12.82
C ARG A 7 -12.40 -9.46 12.79
N VAL A 8 -12.29 -10.76 13.00
CA VAL A 8 -11.00 -11.47 12.94
C VAL A 8 -10.34 -11.29 11.57
N LEU A 9 -11.12 -11.42 10.49
CA LEU A 9 -10.60 -11.23 9.13
C LEU A 9 -10.13 -9.79 8.86
N LYS A 10 -10.79 -8.78 9.44
CA LYS A 10 -10.33 -7.38 9.37
C LYS A 10 -9.01 -7.18 10.10
N VAL A 11 -8.86 -7.76 11.29
CA VAL A 11 -7.60 -7.67 12.05
C VAL A 11 -6.47 -8.37 11.30
N ILE A 12 -6.73 -9.54 10.72
CA ILE A 12 -5.75 -10.25 9.88
C ILE A 12 -5.37 -9.38 8.68
N LEU A 13 -6.33 -8.80 7.96
CA LEU A 13 -6.04 -7.90 6.84
C LEU A 13 -5.25 -6.67 7.28
N PHE A 14 -5.57 -6.10 8.43
CA PHE A 14 -4.83 -4.97 9.01
C PHE A 14 -3.37 -5.33 9.25
N LEU A 15 -3.13 -6.46 9.93
CA LEU A 15 -1.78 -6.96 10.20
C LEU A 15 -1.04 -7.28 8.90
N LEU A 16 -1.70 -7.91 7.95
CA LEU A 16 -1.13 -8.28 6.65
C LEU A 16 -0.78 -7.06 5.80
N CYS A 17 -1.54 -5.97 5.93
CA CYS A 17 -1.21 -4.67 5.33
C CYS A 17 -0.12 -3.91 6.09
N LEU A 18 0.24 -4.29 7.32
CA LEU A 18 1.35 -3.72 8.09
C LEU A 18 2.67 -4.47 7.90
N VAL A 19 2.63 -5.76 7.56
CA VAL A 19 3.82 -6.56 7.25
C VAL A 19 4.78 -5.87 6.25
N PRO A 20 4.32 -5.24 5.16
CA PRO A 20 5.21 -4.63 4.18
C PRO A 20 5.95 -3.43 4.74
N LEU A 21 5.24 -2.60 5.53
CA LEU A 21 5.83 -1.49 6.26
C LEU A 21 6.87 -1.99 7.26
N GLY A 22 6.57 -3.03 8.04
CA GLY A 22 7.53 -3.61 8.98
C GLY A 22 8.79 -4.11 8.29
N LYS A 23 8.64 -4.81 7.15
CA LYS A 23 9.78 -5.27 6.36
C LYS A 23 10.61 -4.10 5.79
N LEU A 24 9.94 -3.09 5.25
CA LEU A 24 10.60 -1.88 4.76
C LEU A 24 11.36 -1.17 5.87
N THR A 25 10.80 -1.04 7.07
CA THR A 25 11.52 -0.42 8.19
C THR A 25 12.78 -1.19 8.56
N LEU A 26 12.74 -2.53 8.56
CA LEU A 26 13.92 -3.35 8.83
C LEU A 26 15.00 -3.16 7.75
N GLU A 27 14.61 -3.10 6.48
CA GLU A 27 15.50 -2.82 5.34
C GLU A 27 16.10 -1.41 5.38
N VAL A 28 15.31 -0.39 5.76
CA VAL A 28 15.77 1.00 5.90
C VAL A 28 16.79 1.15 7.03
N PHE A 29 16.57 0.47 8.17
CA PHE A 29 17.49 0.50 9.30
C PHE A 29 18.68 -0.46 9.15
N GLY A 30 18.79 -1.18 8.02
CA GLY A 30 19.88 -2.13 7.78
C GLY A 30 19.87 -3.33 8.75
N LEU A 31 18.74 -3.57 9.42
CA LEU A 31 18.63 -4.61 10.43
C LEU A 31 18.57 -5.99 9.75
N ALA A 32 19.34 -6.94 10.28
CA ALA A 32 19.49 -8.30 9.75
C ALA A 32 20.17 -8.42 8.37
N GLY A 33 21.01 -7.45 7.98
CA GLY A 33 21.79 -7.51 6.73
C GLY A 33 20.97 -7.25 5.47
N MET A 34 19.72 -6.82 5.63
CA MET A 34 18.88 -6.37 4.53
C MET A 34 19.18 -4.90 4.23
N SER A 35 19.64 -4.62 3.01
CA SER A 35 19.88 -3.27 2.50
C SER A 35 18.97 -3.06 1.28
N LEU A 36 18.47 -1.83 1.10
CA LEU A 36 17.70 -1.44 -0.09
C LEU A 36 18.56 -1.36 -1.37
N GLY A 37 19.79 -1.88 -1.34
CA GLY A 37 20.66 -1.95 -2.51
C GLY A 37 21.35 -0.61 -2.79
N ALA A 38 21.68 -0.38 -4.06
CA ALA A 38 22.50 0.75 -4.48
C ALA A 38 21.77 2.11 -4.43
N ASN A 39 20.46 2.13 -4.67
CA ASN A 39 19.62 3.33 -4.60
C ASN A 39 18.40 3.10 -3.68
N PRO A 40 18.53 3.38 -2.37
CA PRO A 40 17.52 3.02 -1.41
C PRO A 40 16.20 3.80 -1.56
N ILE A 41 16.26 5.02 -2.12
CA ILE A 41 15.09 5.89 -2.27
C ILE A 41 14.21 5.39 -3.42
N GLU A 42 14.81 5.08 -4.57
CA GLU A 42 14.12 4.57 -5.76
C GLU A 42 13.40 3.23 -5.47
N GLU A 43 14.07 2.31 -4.78
CA GLU A 43 13.45 1.03 -4.38
C GLU A 43 12.26 1.26 -3.43
N LEU A 44 12.34 2.25 -2.53
CA LEU A 44 11.25 2.61 -1.63
C LEU A 44 10.02 3.12 -2.42
N ILE A 45 10.26 3.97 -3.41
CA ILE A 45 9.23 4.50 -4.31
C ILE A 45 8.55 3.36 -5.06
N HIS A 46 9.33 2.48 -5.70
CA HIS A 46 8.78 1.35 -6.45
C HIS A 46 7.98 0.40 -5.57
N ARG A 47 8.47 0.08 -4.37
CA ARG A 47 7.75 -0.77 -3.43
C ARG A 47 6.44 -0.13 -3.01
N PHE A 48 6.45 1.10 -2.51
CA PHE A 48 5.21 1.77 -2.10
C PHE A 48 4.20 1.87 -3.25
N GLY A 49 4.67 2.12 -4.47
CA GLY A 49 3.84 2.13 -5.67
C GLY A 49 3.19 0.77 -5.95
N ASN A 50 3.98 -0.31 -5.96
CA ASN A 50 3.50 -1.67 -6.20
C ASN A 50 2.48 -2.13 -5.14
N TRP A 51 2.75 -1.85 -3.85
CA TRP A 51 1.81 -2.16 -2.77
C TRP A 51 0.52 -1.35 -2.91
N GLY A 52 0.62 -0.04 -3.17
CA GLY A 52 -0.52 0.84 -3.41
C GLY A 52 -1.41 0.37 -4.56
N LEU A 53 -0.82 0.04 -5.71
CA LEU A 53 -1.52 -0.49 -6.88
C LEU A 53 -2.19 -1.84 -6.59
N ASN A 54 -1.49 -2.77 -5.93
CA ASN A 54 -2.08 -4.05 -5.54
C ASN A 54 -3.30 -3.87 -4.64
N PHE A 55 -3.23 -3.01 -3.62
CA PHE A 55 -4.38 -2.73 -2.75
C PHE A 55 -5.52 -2.04 -3.50
N LEU A 56 -5.22 -1.15 -4.44
CA LEU A 56 -6.22 -0.50 -5.29
C LEU A 56 -6.94 -1.53 -6.16
N LEU A 57 -6.19 -2.40 -6.84
CA LEU A 57 -6.72 -3.48 -7.68
C LEU A 57 -7.58 -4.45 -6.86
N ILE A 58 -7.12 -4.86 -5.68
CA ILE A 58 -7.91 -5.70 -4.76
C ILE A 58 -9.20 -4.98 -4.36
N THR A 59 -9.13 -3.68 -4.03
CA THR A 59 -10.30 -2.88 -3.65
C THR A 59 -11.33 -2.80 -4.79
N LEU A 60 -10.87 -2.60 -6.02
CA LEU A 60 -11.71 -2.57 -7.21
C LEU A 60 -12.32 -3.96 -7.47
N ALA A 61 -11.54 -5.02 -7.31
CA ALA A 61 -11.97 -6.41 -7.48
C ALA A 61 -13.05 -6.86 -6.49
N VAL A 62 -13.21 -6.18 -5.34
CA VAL A 62 -14.32 -6.47 -4.39
C VAL A 62 -15.69 -6.41 -5.08
N THR A 63 -15.88 -5.48 -6.02
CA THR A 63 -17.17 -5.30 -6.71
C THR A 63 -17.50 -6.45 -7.67
N PRO A 64 -16.64 -6.85 -8.63
CA PRO A 64 -16.90 -8.01 -9.48
C PRO A 64 -16.94 -9.32 -8.68
N VAL A 65 -16.09 -9.51 -7.68
CA VAL A 65 -16.12 -10.72 -6.82
C VAL A 65 -17.47 -10.85 -6.10
N ARG A 66 -18.02 -9.74 -5.58
CA ARG A 66 -19.37 -9.75 -5.01
C ARG A 66 -20.42 -10.15 -6.04
N ARG A 67 -20.34 -9.64 -7.28
CA ARG A 67 -21.31 -9.98 -8.34
C ARG A 67 -21.27 -11.46 -8.69
N LEU A 68 -20.08 -12.06 -8.73
CA LEU A 68 -19.90 -13.48 -9.04
C LEU A 68 -20.30 -14.40 -7.87
N THR A 69 -19.99 -14.03 -6.64
CA THR A 69 -20.20 -14.89 -5.45
C THR A 69 -21.51 -14.64 -4.72
N GLY A 70 -22.19 -13.53 -4.99
CA GLY A 70 -23.39 -13.10 -4.26
C GLY A 70 -23.14 -12.68 -2.81
N GLN A 71 -21.89 -12.67 -2.34
CA GLN A 71 -21.56 -12.52 -0.93
C GLN A 71 -21.46 -11.05 -0.51
N ALA A 72 -22.52 -10.53 0.12
CA ALA A 72 -22.59 -9.13 0.57
C ALA A 72 -21.57 -8.75 1.67
N TRP A 73 -20.98 -9.74 2.38
CA TRP A 73 -20.03 -9.47 3.46
C TRP A 73 -18.70 -8.90 2.96
N LEU A 74 -18.31 -9.15 1.70
CA LEU A 74 -17.11 -8.57 1.08
C LEU A 74 -17.14 -7.03 1.00
N MET A 75 -18.33 -6.43 0.85
CA MET A 75 -18.49 -4.98 0.83
C MET A 75 -17.98 -4.29 2.10
N ARG A 76 -17.98 -5.02 3.22
CA ARG A 76 -17.52 -4.51 4.53
C ARG A 76 -16.00 -4.30 4.60
N PHE A 77 -15.26 -4.83 3.63
CA PHE A 77 -13.80 -4.72 3.52
C PHE A 77 -13.37 -3.62 2.53
N ARG A 78 -14.24 -3.23 1.59
CA ARG A 78 -13.92 -2.24 0.54
C ARG A 78 -13.38 -0.92 1.11
N ARG A 79 -14.03 -0.37 2.14
CA ARG A 79 -13.59 0.89 2.77
C ARG A 79 -12.21 0.77 3.42
N MET A 80 -11.93 -0.37 4.04
CA MET A 80 -10.67 -0.62 4.73
C MET A 80 -9.51 -0.79 3.75
N LEU A 81 -9.71 -1.60 2.70
CA LEU A 81 -8.72 -1.80 1.65
C LEU A 81 -8.42 -0.51 0.88
N GLY A 82 -9.45 0.30 0.60
CA GLY A 82 -9.27 1.61 -0.03
C GLY A 82 -8.45 2.59 0.83
N LEU A 83 -8.62 2.56 2.16
CA LEU A 83 -7.82 3.39 3.07
C LEU A 83 -6.35 2.97 3.06
N PHE A 84 -6.06 1.67 3.02
CA PHE A 84 -4.70 1.17 2.87
C PHE A 84 -4.10 1.51 1.50
N ALA A 85 -4.85 1.34 0.41
CA ALA A 85 -4.41 1.75 -0.92
C ALA A 85 -4.01 3.24 -0.93
N PHE A 86 -4.87 4.10 -0.36
CA PHE A 86 -4.59 5.53 -0.24
C PHE A 86 -3.35 5.81 0.63
N PHE A 87 -3.21 5.14 1.78
CA PHE A 87 -2.04 5.30 2.64
C PHE A 87 -0.73 4.95 1.92
N TYR A 88 -0.69 3.82 1.20
CA TYR A 88 0.49 3.39 0.45
C TYR A 88 0.80 4.29 -0.75
N LEU A 89 -0.23 4.76 -1.47
CA LEU A 89 -0.07 5.75 -2.54
C LEU A 89 0.41 7.10 -2.01
N LEU A 90 -0.06 7.53 -0.85
CA LEU A 90 0.43 8.75 -0.21
C LEU A 90 1.88 8.62 0.21
N MET A 91 2.28 7.46 0.76
CA MET A 91 3.69 7.20 1.08
C MET A 91 4.57 7.15 -0.17
N HIS A 92 4.09 6.57 -1.27
CA HIS A 92 4.78 6.62 -2.57
C HIS A 92 5.00 8.06 -3.01
N PHE A 93 3.93 8.87 -3.01
CA PHE A 93 4.00 10.28 -3.39
C PHE A 93 4.91 11.10 -2.47
N LEU A 94 4.82 10.94 -1.16
CA LEU A 94 5.66 11.66 -0.20
C LEU A 94 7.14 11.25 -0.30
N THR A 95 7.41 9.99 -0.62
CA THR A 95 8.78 9.50 -0.83
C THR A 95 9.36 10.11 -2.11
N TYR A 96 8.60 10.11 -3.20
CA TYR A 96 9.00 10.75 -4.45
C TYR A 96 9.15 12.28 -4.28
N ALA A 97 8.08 12.97 -3.85
CA ALA A 97 8.10 14.42 -3.73
C ALA A 97 9.09 14.91 -2.65
N GLY A 98 9.21 14.21 -1.53
CA GLY A 98 10.00 14.67 -0.38
C GLY A 98 11.43 14.15 -0.34
N LEU A 99 11.67 12.86 -0.59
CA LEU A 99 13.00 12.27 -0.50
C LEU A 99 13.78 12.33 -1.81
N ASP A 100 13.10 12.11 -2.94
CA ASP A 100 13.72 12.11 -4.27
C ASP A 100 13.82 13.54 -4.82
N GLN A 101 12.67 14.21 -4.95
CA GLN A 101 12.58 15.56 -5.55
C GLN A 101 12.75 16.72 -4.56
N ARG A 102 12.90 16.47 -3.25
CA ARG A 102 13.09 17.49 -2.19
C ARG A 102 12.09 18.65 -2.21
N PHE A 103 10.87 18.39 -2.68
CA PHE A 103 9.79 19.36 -2.90
C PHE A 103 10.10 20.45 -3.94
N GLU A 104 11.03 20.19 -4.87
CA GLU A 104 11.29 21.05 -6.02
C GLU A 104 10.16 20.90 -7.05
N ILE A 105 9.12 21.72 -6.90
CA ILE A 105 7.92 21.69 -7.74
C ILE A 105 8.25 21.85 -9.24
N GLY A 106 9.32 22.58 -9.58
CA GLY A 106 9.76 22.76 -10.97
C GLY A 106 10.12 21.43 -11.65
N VAL A 107 10.91 20.58 -10.97
CA VAL A 107 11.32 19.27 -11.49
C VAL A 107 10.13 18.31 -11.54
N ILE A 108 9.25 18.36 -10.53
CA ILE A 108 8.03 17.53 -10.50
C ILE A 108 7.11 17.85 -11.68
N VAL A 109 6.97 19.12 -12.06
CA VAL A 109 6.12 19.53 -13.19
C VAL A 109 6.73 19.10 -14.51
N GLU A 110 8.06 19.17 -14.64
CA GLU A 110 8.79 18.71 -15.82
C GLU A 110 8.69 17.19 -16.02
N ASP A 111 8.62 16.40 -14.95
CA ASP A 111 8.39 14.96 -15.01
C ASP A 111 6.96 14.58 -15.46
N VAL A 112 5.98 15.50 -15.35
CA VAL A 112 4.55 15.23 -15.60
C VAL A 112 4.08 15.70 -16.98
N ILE A 113 4.73 16.73 -17.56
CA ILE A 113 4.33 17.37 -18.83
C ILE A 113 5.14 16.81 -20.00
#